data_AF-A0A139NF88-F1
#
_entry.id   AF-A0A139NF88-F1
#
_cell.length_a   1.000
_cell.length_b   1.000
_cell.length_c   1.000
_cell.angle_alpha   90.00
_cell.angle_beta   90.00
_cell.angle_gamma   90.00
#
_symmetry.space_group_name_H-M   'P 1'
#
loop_
_entity.id
_entity.type
_entity.pdbx_description
1 polymer ?
#
loop_
_entity_poly.entity_id
_entity_poly.type
_entity_poly.pdbx_seq_one_letter_code
_entity_poly.pdbx_strand_id
1 'polypeptide(L)'
;MTIYTFNLLLGYESNGVDVAQVSRARMLRALRQPAKFVFTNWADPHYLDYFLSLGHRDEEILSAYLTFTDQKVTHPRLTVEALQQAFELTRLDIVEASDREVVYRFADSSQLIFKLDPHAGGRVRFVDYLFNGQLMKREWYGDRLLATEYYVSGEVVRRIFHHQDGSLAFETLKQGGQWLYRLESEIITSQTEMMRRFLAKLTFKKEDILLLDRASLLEFVRPIFELDAPAKLGFVFHSEHEFEDGSLNYEYYYIFKNAQRFDFFIVATEAQKKILTETLGKQGIPPIPIYVIPVGHLDQLNQPLVERKNFSIISASRLDPRKRLDFAIRAVALAHEKEPRLQFDIFGRGSQQDQLQALIHELGAQDYIHLRGYAKLEEVYPTYHVYLTTSQWETFGLTLMEAIGAGLAMVGFDARYGNPTFIKDGQNGYLVPYSKKMSDAQLISTMADRIVHVFQEDLEAFHQASYQLASEFLEAPILDRWKNFLKDIQEK
;
A
#
# COMPACT_ATOMS: atom_id res chain seq x y z
N MET A 1 4.71 -24.89 -4.76
CA MET A 1 3.78 -23.77 -4.57
C MET A 1 4.55 -22.46 -4.50
N THR A 2 4.25 -21.57 -5.42
CA THR A 2 4.64 -20.15 -5.40
C THR A 2 3.37 -19.31 -5.40
N ILE A 3 3.36 -18.22 -4.63
CA ILE A 3 2.26 -17.26 -4.63
C ILE A 3 2.63 -16.08 -5.53
N TYR A 4 1.85 -15.85 -6.57
CA TYR A 4 2.01 -14.72 -7.49
C TYR A 4 0.97 -13.66 -7.15
N THR A 5 1.40 -12.49 -6.68
CA THR A 5 0.53 -11.35 -6.38
C THR A 5 0.58 -10.36 -7.53
N PHE A 6 -0.54 -10.12 -8.20
CA PHE A 6 -0.62 -9.23 -9.37
C PHE A 6 -1.05 -7.80 -9.00
N ASN A 7 -0.88 -6.90 -9.99
CA ASN A 7 -1.35 -5.52 -10.01
C ASN A 7 -0.53 -4.51 -9.17
N LEU A 8 0.80 -4.60 -9.23
CA LEU A 8 1.73 -3.59 -8.71
C LEU A 8 2.16 -2.61 -9.81
N LEU A 9 2.51 -1.37 -9.42
CA LEU A 9 2.87 -0.25 -10.30
C LEU A 9 1.79 0.17 -11.31
N LEU A 10 0.58 0.39 -10.82
CA LEU A 10 -0.54 0.83 -11.65
C LEU A 10 -0.73 2.36 -11.68
N GLY A 11 0.32 3.13 -11.36
CA GLY A 11 0.27 4.61 -11.39
C GLY A 11 -0.64 5.25 -10.34
N TYR A 12 -1.05 4.50 -9.31
CA TYR A 12 -1.81 5.05 -8.18
C TYR A 12 -0.85 5.67 -7.15
N GLU A 13 -1.35 6.68 -6.43
CA GLU A 13 -0.69 7.14 -5.22
C GLU A 13 -0.57 6.00 -4.20
N SER A 14 0.56 6.03 -3.48
CA SER A 14 0.85 5.21 -2.31
C SER A 14 -0.37 5.08 -1.40
N ASN A 15 -0.81 3.85 -1.12
CA ASN A 15 -1.98 3.63 -0.27
C ASN A 15 -1.90 2.36 0.57
N GLY A 16 -2.94 2.10 1.37
CA GLY A 16 -2.98 0.97 2.31
C GLY A 16 -2.88 -0.42 1.66
N VAL A 17 -3.21 -0.57 0.37
CA VAL A 17 -3.04 -1.83 -0.37
C VAL A 17 -1.54 -2.18 -0.48
N ASP A 18 -0.69 -1.19 -0.73
CA ASP A 18 0.75 -1.42 -0.89
C ASP A 18 1.37 -1.86 0.44
N VAL A 19 0.96 -1.23 1.55
CA VAL A 19 1.35 -1.64 2.91
C VAL A 19 0.86 -3.05 3.23
N ALA A 20 -0.36 -3.39 2.82
CA ALA A 20 -0.91 -4.74 2.99
C ALA A 20 -0.12 -5.80 2.23
N GLN A 21 0.32 -5.50 1.02
CA GLN A 21 1.12 -6.39 0.20
C GLN A 21 2.51 -6.63 0.81
N VAL A 22 3.15 -5.60 1.38
CA VAL A 22 4.42 -5.77 2.09
C VAL A 22 4.24 -6.55 3.39
N SER A 23 3.20 -6.28 4.17
CA SER A 23 2.87 -7.07 5.36
C SER A 23 2.74 -8.55 4.99
N ARG A 24 2.01 -8.87 3.91
CA ARG A 24 1.95 -10.22 3.34
C ARG A 24 3.32 -10.75 2.95
N ALA A 25 4.14 -9.97 2.25
CA ALA A 25 5.50 -10.38 1.87
C ALA A 25 6.34 -10.82 3.08
N ARG A 26 6.26 -10.07 4.19
CA ARG A 26 6.95 -10.39 5.45
C ARG A 26 6.45 -11.72 6.04
N MET A 27 5.14 -11.92 6.12
CA MET A 27 4.56 -13.19 6.62
C MET A 27 4.97 -14.39 5.76
N LEU A 28 4.91 -14.25 4.44
CA LEU A 28 5.32 -15.33 3.52
C LEU A 28 6.81 -15.64 3.63
N ARG A 29 7.67 -14.62 3.83
CA ARG A 29 9.09 -14.83 4.14
C ARG A 29 9.31 -15.58 5.44
N ALA A 30 8.61 -15.20 6.51
CA ALA A 30 8.69 -15.88 7.80
C ALA A 30 8.27 -17.36 7.70
N LEU A 31 7.28 -17.67 6.85
CA LEU A 31 6.86 -19.04 6.52
C LEU A 31 7.78 -19.76 5.53
N ARG A 32 8.82 -19.09 5.00
CA ARG A 32 9.66 -19.58 3.89
C ARG A 32 8.83 -20.00 2.66
N GLN A 33 7.69 -19.34 2.46
CA GLN A 33 6.79 -19.58 1.33
C GLN A 33 7.26 -18.74 0.13
N PRO A 34 7.66 -19.36 -1.00
CA PRO A 34 8.01 -18.62 -2.20
C PRO A 34 6.88 -17.71 -2.66
N ALA A 35 7.20 -16.44 -2.89
CA ALA A 35 6.28 -15.41 -3.35
C ALA A 35 6.90 -14.56 -4.45
N LYS A 36 6.07 -14.13 -5.40
CA LYS A 36 6.43 -13.21 -6.47
C LYS A 36 5.39 -12.08 -6.54
N PHE A 37 5.88 -10.85 -6.57
CA PHE A 37 5.11 -9.63 -6.65
C PHE A 37 5.23 -9.09 -8.08
N VAL A 38 4.15 -9.23 -8.84
CA VAL A 38 4.14 -9.01 -10.29
C VAL A 38 3.93 -7.55 -10.61
N PHE A 39 4.96 -6.95 -11.19
CA PHE A 39 4.99 -5.58 -11.66
C PHE A 39 4.56 -5.58 -13.12
N THR A 40 3.33 -5.15 -13.38
CA THR A 40 2.68 -5.27 -14.71
C THR A 40 3.04 -4.13 -15.64
N ASN A 41 3.65 -3.07 -15.12
CA ASN A 41 4.25 -1.96 -15.86
C ASN A 41 5.76 -1.91 -15.64
N TRP A 42 6.48 -1.29 -16.59
CA TRP A 42 7.87 -0.92 -16.35
C TRP A 42 7.95 0.13 -15.24
N ALA A 43 8.88 -0.07 -14.31
CA ALA A 43 8.92 0.71 -13.09
C ALA A 43 9.51 2.10 -13.32
N ASP A 44 8.77 3.12 -12.91
CA ASP A 44 9.37 4.43 -12.65
C ASP A 44 10.28 4.31 -11.41
N PRO A 45 11.49 4.91 -11.42
CA PRO A 45 12.41 4.83 -10.29
C PRO A 45 11.80 5.28 -8.96
N HIS A 46 10.95 6.31 -8.98
CA HIS A 46 10.34 6.85 -7.77
C HIS A 46 9.37 5.84 -7.13
N TYR A 47 8.53 5.20 -7.95
CA TYR A 47 7.62 4.18 -7.44
C TYR A 47 8.37 2.91 -7.01
N LEU A 48 9.40 2.50 -7.74
CA LEU A 48 10.22 1.35 -7.34
C LEU A 48 10.89 1.57 -5.98
N ASP A 49 11.52 2.73 -5.78
CA ASP A 49 12.11 3.14 -4.51
C ASP A 49 11.07 3.14 -3.39
N TYR A 50 9.87 3.67 -3.64
CA TYR A 50 8.76 3.59 -2.69
C TYR A 50 8.45 2.14 -2.28
N PHE A 51 8.25 1.21 -3.21
CA PHE A 51 7.93 -0.19 -2.87
C PHE A 51 9.08 -0.88 -2.11
N LEU A 52 10.34 -0.62 -2.47
CA LEU A 52 11.50 -1.15 -1.76
C LEU A 52 11.63 -0.55 -0.35
N SER A 53 11.35 0.75 -0.19
CA SER A 53 11.37 1.45 1.09
C SER A 53 10.34 0.91 2.08
N LEU A 54 9.18 0.45 1.60
CA LEU A 54 8.19 -0.23 2.45
C LEU A 54 8.70 -1.60 2.94
N GLY A 55 9.52 -2.27 2.12
CA GLY A 55 10.19 -3.52 2.45
C GLY A 55 9.95 -4.67 1.48
N HIS A 56 9.52 -4.41 0.24
CA HIS A 56 9.67 -5.41 -0.84
C HIS A 56 11.16 -5.67 -1.11
N ARG A 57 11.47 -6.87 -1.63
CA ARG A 57 12.83 -7.23 -2.06
C ARG A 57 12.85 -7.40 -3.57
N ASP A 58 13.90 -6.95 -4.23
CA ASP A 58 13.99 -7.07 -5.69
C ASP A 58 13.88 -8.54 -6.17
N GLU A 59 14.39 -9.49 -5.37
CA GLU A 59 14.31 -10.93 -5.68
C GLU A 59 12.88 -11.47 -5.68
N GLU A 60 11.97 -10.79 -4.99
CA GLU A 60 10.55 -11.12 -4.93
C GLU A 60 9.76 -10.41 -6.05
N ILE A 61 10.33 -9.40 -6.70
CA ILE A 61 9.68 -8.67 -7.79
C ILE A 61 9.80 -9.46 -9.10
N LEU A 62 8.67 -9.62 -9.79
CA LEU A 62 8.62 -10.18 -11.13
C LEU A 62 8.13 -9.10 -12.10
N SER A 63 9.05 -8.54 -12.89
CA SER A 63 8.68 -7.59 -13.95
C SER A 63 8.09 -8.34 -15.15
N ALA A 64 6.87 -7.99 -15.54
CA ALA A 64 6.24 -8.54 -16.74
C ALA A 64 7.09 -8.28 -18.00
N TYR A 65 7.76 -7.13 -18.05
CA TYR A 65 8.58 -6.71 -19.19
C TYR A 65 9.85 -7.57 -19.30
N LEU A 66 10.53 -7.85 -18.20
CA LEU A 66 11.76 -8.64 -18.24
C LEU A 66 11.52 -10.13 -18.55
N THR A 67 10.28 -10.62 -18.49
CA THR A 67 9.98 -12.01 -18.90
C THR A 67 10.13 -12.28 -20.40
N PHE A 68 10.18 -11.23 -21.22
CA PHE A 68 10.45 -11.34 -22.66
C PHE A 68 11.96 -11.39 -22.96
N THR A 69 12.81 -11.26 -21.95
CA THR A 69 14.26 -11.37 -22.05
C THR A 69 14.73 -12.73 -21.52
N ASP A 70 16.00 -13.06 -21.68
CA ASP A 70 16.65 -14.23 -21.07
C ASP A 70 17.42 -13.86 -19.78
N GLN A 71 17.19 -12.65 -19.24
CA GLN A 71 17.88 -12.15 -18.06
C GLN A 71 17.66 -13.07 -16.85
N LYS A 72 18.76 -13.44 -16.18
CA LYS A 72 18.73 -14.30 -14.99
C LYS A 72 18.70 -13.51 -13.69
N VAL A 73 19.33 -12.34 -13.69
CA VAL A 73 19.43 -11.46 -12.54
C VAL A 73 18.90 -10.09 -12.94
N THR A 74 17.72 -9.76 -12.42
CA THR A 74 17.00 -8.52 -12.75
C THR A 74 17.21 -7.42 -11.74
N HIS A 75 17.92 -7.71 -10.64
CA HIS A 75 18.19 -6.77 -9.57
C HIS A 75 19.63 -6.27 -9.57
N PRO A 76 19.90 -5.06 -9.05
CA PRO A 76 21.21 -4.45 -9.15
C PRO A 76 22.33 -5.29 -8.51
N ARG A 77 23.38 -5.57 -9.29
CA ARG A 77 24.59 -6.29 -8.83
C ARG A 77 25.90 -5.60 -9.17
N LEU A 78 25.91 -4.71 -10.15
CA LEU A 78 27.12 -4.02 -10.60
C LEU A 78 27.53 -2.93 -9.61
N THR A 79 28.83 -2.89 -9.28
CA THR A 79 29.39 -1.80 -8.46
C THR A 79 29.74 -0.61 -9.34
N VAL A 80 30.02 0.53 -8.69
CA VAL A 80 30.54 1.72 -9.37
C VAL A 80 31.84 1.38 -10.10
N GLU A 81 32.76 0.65 -9.47
CA GLU A 81 34.06 0.29 -10.06
C GLU A 81 33.92 -0.60 -11.29
N ALA A 82 33.00 -1.57 -11.24
CA ALA A 82 32.75 -2.45 -12.37
C ALA A 82 32.24 -1.67 -13.60
N LEU A 83 31.32 -0.73 -13.40
CA LEU A 83 30.84 0.12 -14.49
C LEU A 83 31.87 1.18 -14.90
N GLN A 84 32.64 1.75 -13.97
CA GLN A 84 33.75 2.64 -14.31
C GLN A 84 34.73 1.95 -15.26
N GLN A 85 35.10 0.71 -14.97
CA GLN A 85 35.97 -0.07 -15.85
C GLN A 85 35.33 -0.34 -17.21
N ALA A 86 34.04 -0.73 -17.23
CA ALA A 86 33.33 -1.01 -18.47
C ALA A 86 33.15 0.23 -19.36
N PHE A 87 33.08 1.42 -18.77
CA PHE A 87 32.94 2.70 -19.44
C PHE A 87 34.27 3.42 -19.67
N GLU A 88 35.41 2.80 -19.28
CA GLU A 88 36.75 3.40 -19.36
C GLU A 88 36.86 4.75 -18.62
N LEU A 89 36.13 4.91 -17.51
CA LEU A 89 36.12 6.12 -16.68
C LEU A 89 37.22 6.08 -15.63
N THR A 90 37.74 7.26 -15.28
CA THR A 90 38.74 7.44 -14.23
C THR A 90 38.17 8.18 -13.02
N ARG A 91 38.85 8.09 -11.88
CA ARG A 91 38.48 8.87 -10.67
C ARG A 91 38.59 10.38 -10.87
N LEU A 92 39.37 10.83 -11.86
CA LEU A 92 39.54 12.25 -12.18
C LEU A 92 38.29 12.84 -12.86
N ASP A 93 37.44 11.98 -13.44
CA ASP A 93 36.22 12.39 -14.12
C ASP A 93 35.05 12.62 -13.15
N ILE A 94 35.21 12.20 -11.88
CA ILE A 94 34.18 12.36 -10.83
C ILE A 94 34.15 13.82 -10.38
N VAL A 95 32.97 14.43 -10.48
CA VAL A 95 32.72 15.79 -9.97
C VAL A 95 31.88 15.80 -8.70
N GLU A 96 31.13 14.74 -8.43
CA GLU A 96 30.31 14.59 -7.22
C GLU A 96 30.15 13.11 -6.89
N ALA A 97 30.18 12.77 -5.60
CA ALA A 97 29.92 11.41 -5.12
C ALA A 97 29.22 11.46 -3.76
N SER A 98 28.16 10.68 -3.63
CA SER A 98 27.37 10.50 -2.42
C SER A 98 27.01 9.02 -2.23
N ASP A 99 26.24 8.71 -1.19
CA ASP A 99 25.63 7.40 -0.96
C ASP A 99 24.50 7.07 -1.97
N ARG A 100 24.01 8.07 -2.71
CA ARG A 100 22.90 7.93 -3.68
C ARG A 100 23.34 8.01 -5.13
N GLU A 101 24.43 8.70 -5.43
CA GLU A 101 24.89 8.87 -6.80
C GLU A 101 26.37 9.19 -6.94
N VAL A 102 26.92 8.87 -8.12
CA VAL A 102 28.25 9.29 -8.55
C VAL A 102 28.11 9.98 -9.91
N VAL A 103 28.60 11.22 -10.00
CA VAL A 103 28.47 12.08 -11.18
C VAL A 103 29.82 12.23 -11.86
N TYR A 104 29.83 11.93 -13.16
CA TYR A 104 30.95 12.16 -14.07
C TYR A 104 30.60 13.30 -15.02
N ARG A 105 31.53 14.20 -15.30
CA ARG A 105 31.33 15.31 -16.24
C ARG A 105 32.48 15.37 -17.23
N PHE A 106 32.13 15.51 -18.50
CA PHE A 106 33.10 15.57 -19.60
C PHE A 106 33.19 16.98 -20.19
N ALA A 107 34.22 17.21 -21.00
CA ALA A 107 34.53 18.51 -21.58
C ALA A 107 33.46 19.03 -22.57
N ASP A 108 32.68 18.12 -23.16
CA ASP A 108 31.62 18.43 -24.14
C ASP A 108 30.25 18.73 -23.48
N SER A 109 30.23 18.96 -22.17
CA SER A 109 29.02 19.16 -21.37
C SER A 109 28.11 17.92 -21.24
N SER A 110 28.59 16.74 -21.63
CA SER A 110 27.93 15.49 -21.28
C SER A 110 28.20 15.10 -19.82
N GLN A 111 27.26 14.37 -19.23
CA GLN A 111 27.40 13.80 -17.91
C GLN A 111 26.88 12.37 -17.86
N LEU A 112 27.52 11.55 -17.03
CA LEU A 112 26.98 10.28 -16.58
C LEU A 112 26.67 10.37 -15.08
N ILE A 113 25.48 9.95 -14.69
CA ILE A 113 25.08 9.89 -13.28
C ILE A 113 24.77 8.43 -12.96
N PHE A 114 25.63 7.81 -12.17
CA PHE A 114 25.41 6.45 -11.68
C PHE A 114 24.51 6.55 -10.45
N LYS A 115 23.27 6.07 -10.56
CA LYS A 115 22.30 6.10 -9.46
C LYS A 115 22.44 4.83 -8.64
N LEU A 116 22.74 5.02 -7.35
CA LEU A 116 23.04 3.95 -6.41
C LEU A 116 21.80 3.48 -5.67
N ASP A 117 21.77 2.17 -5.54
CA ASP A 117 20.83 1.32 -4.83
C ASP A 117 20.92 1.26 -3.30
N PRO A 118 20.23 2.07 -2.46
CA PRO A 118 20.38 1.93 -1.01
C PRO A 118 19.88 0.57 -0.50
N HIS A 119 18.89 -0.05 -1.17
CA HIS A 119 18.35 -1.37 -0.83
C HIS A 119 19.20 -2.53 -1.38
N ALA A 120 20.13 -2.24 -2.29
CA ALA A 120 21.06 -3.20 -2.87
C ALA A 120 22.52 -2.99 -2.43
N GLY A 121 22.77 -2.31 -1.30
CA GLY A 121 24.13 -2.09 -0.79
C GLY A 121 24.98 -1.19 -1.69
N GLY A 122 24.36 -0.15 -2.24
CA GLY A 122 25.03 0.86 -3.08
C GLY A 122 25.41 0.37 -4.48
N ARG A 123 24.80 -0.71 -4.97
CA ARG A 123 24.98 -1.16 -6.36
C ARG A 123 24.32 -0.20 -7.34
N VAL A 124 24.86 -0.09 -8.55
CA VAL A 124 24.31 0.81 -9.57
C VAL A 124 23.03 0.20 -10.14
N ARG A 125 21.90 0.91 -9.97
CA ARG A 125 20.60 0.48 -10.48
C ARG A 125 20.35 0.99 -11.89
N PHE A 126 20.72 2.24 -12.15
CA PHE A 126 20.70 2.79 -13.50
C PHE A 126 21.75 3.89 -13.69
N VAL A 127 22.10 4.15 -14.95
CA VAL A 127 22.99 5.23 -15.38
C VAL A 127 22.19 6.21 -16.23
N ASP A 128 22.17 7.47 -15.80
CA ASP A 128 21.59 8.57 -16.56
C ASP A 128 22.64 9.27 -17.40
N TYR A 129 22.30 9.51 -18.66
CA TYR A 129 23.12 10.20 -19.64
C TYR A 129 22.50 11.56 -19.91
N LEU A 130 23.21 12.62 -19.50
CA LEU A 130 22.76 13.98 -19.70
C LEU A 130 23.62 14.68 -20.74
N PHE A 131 23.00 15.55 -21.52
CA PHE A 131 23.69 16.48 -22.42
C PHE A 131 23.14 17.88 -22.18
N ASN A 132 24.02 18.86 -21.89
CA ASN A 132 23.62 20.22 -21.49
C ASN A 132 22.57 20.24 -20.36
N GLY A 133 22.71 19.33 -19.39
CA GLY A 133 21.79 19.19 -18.25
C GLY A 133 20.44 18.55 -18.57
N GLN A 134 20.19 18.14 -19.82
CA GLN A 134 18.97 17.44 -20.21
C GLN A 134 19.20 15.93 -20.22
N LEU A 135 18.30 15.16 -19.60
CA LEU A 135 18.32 13.71 -19.66
C LEU A 135 17.99 13.24 -21.08
N MET A 136 18.92 12.52 -21.70
CA MET A 136 18.79 12.01 -23.06
C MET A 136 18.53 10.51 -23.08
N LYS A 137 19.18 9.77 -22.18
CA LYS A 137 19.13 8.30 -22.13
C LYS A 137 19.29 7.82 -20.68
N ARG A 138 18.62 6.73 -20.33
CA ARG A 138 18.82 5.97 -19.08
C ARG A 138 19.07 4.51 -19.38
N GLU A 139 20.03 3.90 -18.71
CA GLU A 139 20.33 2.47 -18.79
C GLU A 139 20.12 1.80 -17.44
N TRP A 140 19.27 0.78 -17.39
CA TRP A 140 18.93 0.01 -16.19
C TRP A 140 19.77 -1.25 -16.09
N TYR A 141 20.25 -1.57 -14.89
CA TYR A 141 21.21 -2.64 -14.66
C TYR A 141 20.76 -3.65 -13.60
N GLY A 142 20.97 -4.92 -13.93
CA GLY A 142 20.98 -6.05 -13.00
C GLY A 142 22.42 -6.42 -12.69
N ASP A 143 22.83 -7.63 -13.08
CA ASP A 143 24.26 -7.98 -13.29
C ASP A 143 24.76 -7.58 -14.69
N ARG A 144 23.84 -7.22 -15.59
CA ARG A 144 24.09 -6.74 -16.95
C ARG A 144 23.06 -5.66 -17.32
N LEU A 145 23.19 -5.07 -18.50
CA LEU A 145 22.20 -4.12 -19.03
C LEU A 145 20.85 -4.83 -19.24
N LEU A 146 19.80 -4.31 -18.61
CA LEU A 146 18.43 -4.83 -18.68
C LEU A 146 17.59 -4.08 -19.70
N ALA A 147 17.61 -2.75 -19.61
CA ALA A 147 16.78 -1.87 -20.43
C ALA A 147 17.45 -0.53 -20.69
N THR A 148 17.17 0.06 -21.85
CA THR A 148 17.59 1.40 -22.23
C THR A 148 16.37 2.25 -22.55
N GLU A 149 16.25 3.41 -21.91
CA GLU A 149 15.18 4.38 -22.14
C GLU A 149 15.75 5.63 -22.83
N TYR A 150 15.01 6.17 -23.80
CA TYR A 150 15.35 7.39 -24.52
C TYR A 150 14.33 8.48 -24.24
N TYR A 151 14.83 9.69 -24.03
CA TYR A 151 14.05 10.84 -23.58
C TYR A 151 14.04 11.95 -24.62
N VAL A 152 12.88 12.60 -24.78
CA VAL A 152 12.71 13.84 -25.55
C VAL A 152 11.86 14.78 -24.71
N SER A 153 12.37 15.99 -24.46
CA SER A 153 11.67 16.99 -23.63
C SER A 153 11.26 16.47 -22.25
N GLY A 154 12.09 15.62 -21.64
CA GLY A 154 11.83 15.02 -20.32
C GLY A 154 10.88 13.82 -20.31
N GLU A 155 10.29 13.45 -21.44
CA GLU A 155 9.42 12.27 -21.54
C GLU A 155 10.15 11.08 -22.18
N VAL A 156 9.89 9.88 -21.66
CA VAL A 156 10.34 8.63 -22.31
C VAL A 156 9.56 8.45 -23.62
N VAL A 157 10.29 8.36 -24.73
CA VAL A 157 9.72 8.13 -26.06
C VAL A 157 9.97 6.71 -26.59
N ARG A 158 11.01 6.04 -26.09
CA ARG A 158 11.37 4.67 -26.50
C ARG A 158 12.02 3.92 -25.34
N ARG A 159 11.72 2.63 -25.23
CA ARG A 159 12.43 1.69 -24.36
C ARG A 159 12.89 0.49 -25.17
N ILE A 160 14.10 0.02 -24.90
CA ILE A 160 14.70 -1.18 -25.48
C ILE A 160 15.02 -2.11 -24.32
N PHE A 161 14.59 -3.36 -24.41
CA PHE A 161 14.92 -4.40 -23.42
C PHE A 161 15.90 -5.37 -24.02
N HIS A 162 16.88 -5.79 -23.22
CA HIS A 162 18.05 -6.51 -23.71
C HIS A 162 18.09 -7.95 -23.18
N HIS A 163 18.59 -8.86 -24.02
CA HIS A 163 19.05 -10.17 -23.60
C HIS A 163 20.39 -10.07 -22.85
N GLN A 164 20.84 -11.17 -22.22
CA GLN A 164 22.10 -11.24 -21.48
C GLN A 164 23.33 -10.92 -22.34
N ASP A 165 23.26 -11.17 -23.65
CA ASP A 165 24.31 -10.86 -24.62
C ASP A 165 24.26 -9.41 -25.12
N GLY A 166 23.28 -8.61 -24.67
CA GLY A 166 23.06 -7.22 -25.05
C GLY A 166 22.17 -7.03 -26.27
N SER A 167 21.78 -8.10 -26.96
CA SER A 167 20.89 -8.03 -28.13
C SER A 167 19.47 -7.56 -27.75
N LEU A 168 18.76 -7.00 -28.73
CA LEU A 168 17.38 -6.54 -28.58
C LEU A 168 16.45 -7.74 -28.33
N ALA A 169 15.76 -7.74 -27.20
CA ALA A 169 14.68 -8.69 -26.90
C ALA A 169 13.32 -8.16 -27.39
N PHE A 170 12.93 -6.98 -26.92
CA PHE A 170 11.74 -6.27 -27.38
C PHE A 170 11.89 -4.76 -27.15
N GLU A 171 11.06 -3.97 -27.82
CA GLU A 171 11.04 -2.51 -27.63
C GLU A 171 9.64 -1.96 -27.44
N THR A 172 9.54 -0.83 -26.75
CA THR A 172 8.31 -0.04 -26.66
C THR A 172 8.53 1.36 -27.21
N LEU A 173 7.61 1.85 -28.04
CA LEU A 173 7.69 3.16 -28.66
C LEU A 173 6.43 3.97 -28.34
N LYS A 174 6.59 5.24 -27.98
CA LYS A 174 5.47 6.16 -27.79
C LYS A 174 5.18 6.87 -29.12
N GLN A 175 3.97 6.68 -29.67
CA GLN A 175 3.52 7.33 -30.90
C GLN A 175 2.12 7.95 -30.67
N GLY A 176 1.99 9.25 -30.86
CA GLY A 176 0.72 9.96 -30.62
C GLY A 176 0.20 9.82 -29.18
N GLY A 177 1.10 9.68 -28.20
CA GLY A 177 0.75 9.48 -26.79
C GLY A 177 0.43 8.03 -26.39
N GLN A 178 0.33 7.11 -27.35
CA GLN A 178 0.05 5.68 -27.12
C GLN A 178 1.34 4.86 -27.14
N TRP A 179 1.40 3.80 -26.35
CA TRP A 179 2.51 2.84 -26.37
C TRP A 179 2.25 1.76 -27.42
N LEU A 180 3.25 1.54 -28.27
CA LEU A 180 3.37 0.40 -29.16
C LEU A 180 4.44 -0.54 -28.60
N TYR A 181 4.21 -1.85 -28.67
CA TYR A 181 5.13 -2.87 -28.20
C TYR A 181 5.53 -3.72 -29.38
N ARG A 182 6.82 -3.73 -29.71
CA ARG A 182 7.34 -4.54 -30.81
C ARG A 182 8.08 -5.73 -30.23
N LEU A 183 7.48 -6.90 -30.40
CA LEU A 183 8.06 -8.19 -30.05
C LEU A 183 8.42 -8.88 -31.36
N GLU A 184 9.72 -9.01 -31.63
CA GLU A 184 10.24 -9.54 -32.90
C GLU A 184 9.65 -8.81 -34.13
N SER A 185 8.86 -9.50 -34.96
CA SER A 185 8.16 -8.94 -36.13
C SER A 185 6.74 -8.45 -35.83
N GLU A 186 6.19 -8.74 -34.65
CA GLU A 186 4.83 -8.34 -34.27
C GLU A 186 4.81 -6.94 -33.63
N ILE A 187 3.74 -6.19 -33.92
CA ILE A 187 3.44 -4.93 -33.22
C ILE A 187 2.14 -5.12 -32.45
N ILE A 188 2.24 -5.02 -31.13
CA ILE A 188 1.14 -5.06 -30.19
C ILE A 188 0.79 -3.61 -29.82
N THR A 189 -0.50 -3.31 -29.76
CA THR A 189 -1.02 -1.95 -29.54
C THR A 189 -1.83 -1.81 -28.25
N SER A 190 -1.89 -2.85 -27.41
CA SER A 190 -2.69 -2.83 -26.19
C SER A 190 -2.02 -3.48 -24.98
N GLN A 191 -2.29 -2.87 -23.82
CA GLN A 191 -2.09 -3.41 -22.47
C GLN A 191 -2.43 -4.89 -22.34
N THR A 192 -3.68 -5.17 -22.67
CA THR A 192 -4.29 -6.47 -22.51
C THR A 192 -3.52 -7.58 -23.23
N GLU A 193 -3.08 -7.33 -24.47
CA GLU A 193 -2.36 -8.36 -25.22
C GLU A 193 -0.94 -8.56 -24.70
N MET A 194 -0.24 -7.48 -24.31
CA MET A 194 1.06 -7.60 -23.63
C MET A 194 0.96 -8.46 -22.38
N MET A 195 -0.09 -8.23 -21.57
CA MET A 195 -0.35 -9.01 -20.38
C MET A 195 -0.65 -10.48 -20.69
N ARG A 196 -1.42 -10.79 -21.74
CA ARG A 196 -1.61 -12.19 -22.21
C ARG A 196 -0.31 -12.85 -22.59
N ARG A 197 0.54 -12.17 -23.36
CA ARG A 197 1.85 -12.68 -23.78
C ARG A 197 2.76 -12.94 -22.58
N PHE A 198 2.77 -12.05 -21.60
CA PHE A 198 3.50 -12.23 -20.35
C PHE A 198 2.99 -13.45 -19.56
N LEU A 199 1.68 -13.57 -19.34
CA LEU A 199 1.10 -14.72 -18.62
C LEU A 199 1.43 -16.04 -19.33
N ALA A 200 1.46 -16.07 -20.66
CA ALA A 200 1.85 -17.24 -21.45
C ALA A 200 3.33 -17.64 -21.31
N LYS A 201 4.20 -16.72 -20.86
CA LYS A 201 5.61 -17.03 -20.52
C LYS A 201 5.75 -17.68 -19.15
N LEU A 202 4.71 -17.63 -18.31
CA LEU A 202 4.72 -18.24 -16.99
C LEU A 202 4.16 -19.66 -17.05
N THR A 203 4.82 -20.58 -16.36
CA THR A 203 4.33 -21.96 -16.20
C THR A 203 3.81 -22.13 -14.77
N PHE A 204 2.49 -22.15 -14.62
CA PHE A 204 1.83 -22.33 -13.34
C PHE A 204 1.60 -23.79 -13.01
N LYS A 205 1.85 -24.17 -11.75
CA LYS A 205 1.57 -25.51 -11.22
C LYS A 205 0.23 -25.52 -10.49
N LYS A 206 -0.31 -26.73 -10.27
CA LYS A 206 -1.59 -26.90 -9.57
C LYS A 206 -1.58 -26.32 -8.16
N GLU A 207 -0.45 -26.46 -7.49
CA GLU A 207 -0.26 -25.95 -6.14
C GLU A 207 0.07 -24.46 -6.08
N ASP A 208 0.25 -23.76 -7.21
CA ASP A 208 0.52 -22.33 -7.21
C ASP A 208 -0.77 -21.51 -6.93
N ILE A 209 -0.59 -20.30 -6.42
CA ILE A 209 -1.69 -19.38 -6.10
C ILE A 209 -1.47 -18.08 -6.86
N LEU A 210 -2.52 -17.61 -7.54
CA LEU A 210 -2.59 -16.28 -8.15
C LEU A 210 -3.47 -15.39 -7.26
N LEU A 211 -2.92 -14.30 -6.73
CA LEU A 211 -3.64 -13.34 -5.90
C LEU A 211 -3.82 -12.01 -6.65
N LEU A 212 -5.05 -11.52 -6.63
CA LEU A 212 -5.41 -10.19 -7.13
C LEU A 212 -5.72 -9.26 -5.96
N ASP A 213 -5.01 -8.14 -5.86
CA ASP A 213 -5.27 -7.10 -4.84
C ASP A 213 -6.06 -5.90 -5.38
N ARG A 214 -6.14 -5.71 -6.71
CA ARG A 214 -6.80 -4.56 -7.33
C ARG A 214 -7.75 -5.02 -8.43
N ALA A 215 -8.98 -4.52 -8.41
CA ALA A 215 -10.06 -4.95 -9.30
C ALA A 215 -10.32 -4.02 -10.50
N SER A 216 -9.88 -2.76 -10.44
CA SER A 216 -10.37 -1.69 -11.32
C SER A 216 -9.71 -1.62 -12.71
N LEU A 217 -8.55 -2.26 -12.92
CA LEU A 217 -7.85 -2.19 -14.22
C LEU A 217 -8.05 -3.45 -15.06
N LEU A 218 -9.09 -3.42 -15.87
CA LEU A 218 -9.47 -4.54 -16.74
C LEU A 218 -8.37 -4.94 -17.73
N GLU A 219 -7.53 -4.03 -18.18
CA GLU A 219 -6.42 -4.35 -19.08
C GLU A 219 -5.46 -5.40 -18.49
N PHE A 220 -5.35 -5.47 -17.15
CA PHE A 220 -4.51 -6.43 -16.45
C PHE A 220 -5.31 -7.60 -15.87
N VAL A 221 -6.52 -7.33 -15.38
CA VAL A 221 -7.36 -8.33 -14.72
C VAL A 221 -8.01 -9.28 -15.74
N ARG A 222 -8.44 -8.78 -16.90
CA ARG A 222 -9.13 -9.59 -17.92
C ARG A 222 -8.27 -10.76 -18.43
N PRO A 223 -6.99 -10.58 -18.79
CA PRO A 223 -6.13 -11.69 -19.17
C PRO A 223 -6.01 -12.78 -18.09
N ILE A 224 -6.06 -12.41 -16.81
CA ILE A 224 -6.02 -13.35 -15.69
C ILE A 224 -7.34 -14.13 -15.59
N PHE A 225 -8.49 -13.49 -15.86
CA PHE A 225 -9.77 -14.20 -15.94
C PHE A 225 -9.85 -15.14 -17.14
N GLU A 226 -9.24 -14.79 -18.25
CA GLU A 226 -9.16 -15.61 -19.47
C GLU A 226 -8.14 -16.75 -19.35
N LEU A 227 -7.24 -16.69 -18.36
CA LEU A 227 -6.18 -17.68 -18.17
C LEU A 227 -6.74 -19.05 -17.80
N ASP A 228 -6.41 -20.06 -18.60
CA ASP A 228 -6.64 -21.46 -18.27
C ASP A 228 -5.36 -22.04 -17.66
N ALA A 229 -5.23 -21.89 -16.34
CA ALA A 229 -4.08 -22.37 -15.58
C ALA A 229 -4.53 -23.32 -14.46
N PRO A 230 -3.70 -24.31 -14.09
CA PRO A 230 -4.04 -25.25 -13.02
C PRO A 230 -3.95 -24.62 -11.61
N ALA A 231 -3.40 -23.42 -11.50
CA ALA A 231 -3.23 -22.69 -10.24
C ALA A 231 -4.55 -22.18 -9.68
N LYS A 232 -4.59 -21.97 -8.36
CA LYS A 232 -5.76 -21.41 -7.67
C LYS A 232 -5.79 -19.89 -7.81
N LEU A 233 -6.94 -19.32 -8.15
CA LEU A 233 -7.15 -17.88 -8.27
C LEU A 233 -7.90 -17.32 -7.05
N GLY A 234 -7.29 -16.38 -6.35
CA GLY A 234 -7.86 -15.68 -5.20
C GLY A 234 -7.96 -14.17 -5.40
N PHE A 235 -8.94 -13.56 -4.75
CA PHE A 235 -9.08 -12.10 -4.68
C PHE A 235 -9.00 -11.59 -3.23
N VAL A 236 -8.32 -10.47 -3.02
CA VAL A 236 -8.18 -9.81 -1.72
C VAL A 236 -9.00 -8.51 -1.71
N PHE A 237 -9.97 -8.42 -0.82
CA PHE A 237 -10.79 -7.22 -0.66
C PHE A 237 -10.11 -6.21 0.25
N HIS A 238 -9.78 -5.04 -0.29
CA HIS A 238 -9.15 -3.93 0.45
C HIS A 238 -10.08 -2.77 0.75
N SER A 239 -11.31 -2.81 0.24
CA SER A 239 -12.33 -1.78 0.46
C SER A 239 -13.69 -2.41 0.72
N GLU A 240 -14.66 -1.58 1.09
CA GLU A 240 -16.05 -1.98 1.19
C GLU A 240 -16.57 -2.48 -0.16
N HIS A 241 -17.21 -3.65 -0.17
CA HIS A 241 -17.70 -4.31 -1.39
C HIS A 241 -19.18 -4.06 -1.66
N GLU A 242 -19.95 -3.71 -0.62
CA GLU A 242 -21.37 -3.38 -0.66
C GLU A 242 -21.61 -2.21 0.30
N PHE A 243 -22.26 -1.15 -0.19
CA PHE A 243 -22.63 0.00 0.63
C PHE A 243 -23.90 -0.29 1.46
N GLU A 244 -24.19 0.53 2.48
CA GLU A 244 -25.36 0.34 3.37
C GLU A 244 -26.72 0.29 2.65
N ASP A 245 -26.84 0.89 1.46
CA ASP A 245 -28.06 0.83 0.65
C ASP A 245 -28.19 -0.46 -0.18
N GLY A 246 -27.23 -1.38 -0.04
CA GLY A 246 -27.15 -2.65 -0.76
C GLY A 246 -26.54 -2.55 -2.16
N SER A 247 -26.14 -1.35 -2.61
CA SER A 247 -25.46 -1.21 -3.89
C SER A 247 -24.03 -1.73 -3.79
N LEU A 248 -23.59 -2.46 -4.83
CA LEU A 248 -22.22 -2.93 -4.91
C LEU A 248 -21.26 -1.77 -5.17
N ASN A 249 -20.10 -1.80 -4.54
CA ASN A 249 -19.03 -0.90 -4.92
C ASN A 249 -18.55 -1.24 -6.34
N TYR A 250 -18.60 -0.24 -7.22
CA TYR A 250 -18.30 -0.37 -8.64
C TYR A 250 -16.90 -0.94 -8.91
N GLU A 251 -15.94 -0.70 -8.01
CA GLU A 251 -14.59 -1.24 -8.10
C GLU A 251 -14.59 -2.77 -8.16
N TYR A 252 -15.53 -3.43 -7.47
CA TYR A 252 -15.64 -4.88 -7.38
C TYR A 252 -16.67 -5.48 -8.35
N TYR A 253 -17.30 -4.68 -9.21
CA TYR A 253 -18.34 -5.16 -10.13
C TYR A 253 -17.87 -6.36 -10.95
N TYR A 254 -16.67 -6.30 -11.52
CA TYR A 254 -16.13 -7.40 -12.32
C TYR A 254 -15.68 -8.60 -11.50
N ILE A 255 -15.36 -8.42 -10.22
CA ILE A 255 -15.05 -9.52 -9.30
C ILE A 255 -16.33 -10.34 -9.06
N PHE A 256 -17.45 -9.68 -8.74
CA PHE A 256 -18.73 -10.37 -8.57
C PHE A 256 -19.24 -10.99 -9.88
N LYS A 257 -19.13 -10.27 -11.00
CA LYS A 257 -19.54 -10.78 -12.33
C LYS A 257 -18.79 -12.03 -12.76
N ASN A 258 -17.55 -12.20 -12.31
CA ASN A 258 -16.70 -13.35 -12.64
C ASN A 258 -16.39 -14.20 -11.40
N ALA A 259 -17.23 -14.16 -10.37
CA ALA A 259 -16.98 -14.83 -9.10
C ALA A 259 -16.71 -16.34 -9.24
N GLN A 260 -17.35 -16.99 -10.22
CA GLN A 260 -17.14 -18.40 -10.56
C GLN A 260 -15.71 -18.77 -11.00
N ARG A 261 -14.87 -17.78 -11.31
CA ARG A 261 -13.45 -18.00 -11.66
C ARG A 261 -12.54 -18.04 -10.43
N PHE A 262 -13.03 -17.61 -9.26
CA PHE A 262 -12.23 -17.57 -8.04
C PHE A 262 -12.42 -18.83 -7.21
N ASP A 263 -11.31 -19.38 -6.73
CA ASP A 263 -11.28 -20.49 -5.80
C ASP A 263 -11.54 -20.04 -4.36
N PHE A 264 -11.17 -18.80 -4.03
CA PHE A 264 -11.35 -18.23 -2.69
C PHE A 264 -11.28 -16.70 -2.68
N PHE A 265 -11.74 -16.12 -1.58
CA PHE A 265 -11.57 -14.71 -1.24
C PHE A 265 -10.84 -14.53 0.09
N ILE A 266 -10.12 -13.42 0.20
CA ILE A 266 -9.49 -12.96 1.45
C ILE A 266 -10.09 -11.60 1.82
N VAL A 267 -10.49 -11.47 3.08
CA VAL A 267 -10.99 -10.23 3.67
C VAL A 267 -10.21 -9.90 4.95
N ALA A 268 -10.25 -8.64 5.37
CA ALA A 268 -9.44 -8.18 6.50
C ALA A 268 -10.08 -8.47 7.87
N THR A 269 -11.41 -8.62 7.93
CA THR A 269 -12.17 -8.71 9.18
C THR A 269 -13.28 -9.77 9.11
N GLU A 270 -13.63 -10.34 10.27
CA GLU A 270 -14.78 -11.27 10.39
C GLU A 270 -16.10 -10.58 10.01
N ALA A 271 -16.25 -9.30 10.34
CA ALA A 271 -17.42 -8.51 9.95
C ALA A 271 -17.56 -8.42 8.42
N GLN A 272 -16.45 -8.20 7.71
CA GLN A 272 -16.45 -8.18 6.24
C GLN A 272 -16.73 -9.55 5.65
N LYS A 273 -16.23 -10.64 6.24
CA LYS A 273 -16.54 -12.01 5.81
C LYS A 273 -18.04 -12.31 5.89
N LYS A 274 -18.68 -11.95 7.01
CA LYS A 274 -20.11 -12.15 7.20
C LYS A 274 -20.91 -11.43 6.11
N ILE A 275 -20.64 -10.14 5.93
CA ILE A 275 -21.35 -9.32 4.95
C ILE A 275 -21.08 -9.79 3.52
N LEU A 276 -19.83 -10.13 3.18
CA LEU A 276 -19.50 -10.66 1.86
C LEU A 276 -20.24 -11.97 1.57
N THR A 277 -20.36 -12.86 2.55
CA THR A 277 -21.13 -14.10 2.42
C THR A 277 -22.60 -13.81 2.07
N GLU A 278 -23.21 -12.85 2.75
CA GLU A 278 -24.58 -12.41 2.48
C GLU A 278 -24.70 -11.76 1.09
N THR A 279 -23.74 -10.90 0.72
CA THR A 279 -23.68 -10.25 -0.60
C THR A 279 -23.59 -11.28 -1.73
N LEU A 280 -22.73 -12.30 -1.62
CA LEU A 280 -22.65 -13.37 -2.62
C LEU A 280 -23.99 -14.09 -2.79
N GLY A 281 -24.69 -14.38 -1.68
CA GLY A 281 -26.03 -14.95 -1.70
C GLY A 281 -27.05 -14.06 -2.42
N LYS A 282 -27.07 -12.75 -2.14
CA LYS A 282 -27.95 -11.78 -2.82
C LYS A 282 -27.69 -11.72 -4.33
N GLN A 283 -26.44 -11.91 -4.75
CA GLN A 283 -26.04 -11.93 -6.16
C GLN A 283 -26.29 -13.30 -6.84
N GLY A 284 -26.80 -14.31 -6.12
CA GLY A 284 -26.99 -15.65 -6.66
C GLY A 284 -25.69 -16.39 -6.94
N ILE A 285 -24.59 -15.97 -6.32
CA ILE A 285 -23.27 -16.58 -6.49
C ILE A 285 -23.14 -17.76 -5.52
N PRO A 286 -22.75 -18.97 -5.97
CA PRO A 286 -22.50 -20.10 -5.09
C PRO A 286 -21.47 -19.79 -4.00
N PRO A 287 -21.51 -20.47 -2.84
CA PRO A 287 -20.54 -20.23 -1.77
C PRO A 287 -19.09 -20.39 -2.26
N ILE A 288 -18.29 -19.34 -2.06
CA ILE A 288 -16.85 -19.31 -2.28
C ILE A 288 -16.17 -19.29 -0.90
N PRO A 289 -15.12 -20.09 -0.65
CA PRO A 289 -14.34 -20.00 0.58
C PRO A 289 -13.85 -18.57 0.86
N ILE A 290 -14.15 -18.03 2.05
CA ILE A 290 -13.69 -16.70 2.49
C ILE A 290 -12.79 -16.86 3.72
N TYR A 291 -11.54 -16.39 3.60
CA TYR A 291 -10.53 -16.39 4.65
C TYR A 291 -10.38 -15.00 5.27
N VAL A 292 -10.21 -14.94 6.58
CA VAL A 292 -9.99 -13.69 7.31
C VAL A 292 -8.54 -13.59 7.70
N ILE A 293 -7.83 -12.74 6.97
CA ILE A 293 -6.40 -12.49 7.18
C ILE A 293 -6.22 -10.97 7.26
N PRO A 294 -5.94 -10.43 8.47
CA PRO A 294 -5.61 -9.02 8.65
C PRO A 294 -4.55 -8.53 7.67
N VAL A 295 -4.75 -7.32 7.14
CA VAL A 295 -3.84 -6.74 6.14
C VAL A 295 -2.52 -6.23 6.73
N GLY A 296 -2.48 -6.01 8.04
CA GLY A 296 -1.30 -5.56 8.79
C GLY A 296 -1.01 -6.45 9.99
N HIS A 297 0.16 -6.25 10.59
CA HIS A 297 0.53 -6.80 11.89
C HIS A 297 1.28 -5.75 12.71
N LEU A 298 1.33 -5.97 14.02
CA LEU A 298 2.17 -5.25 14.96
C LEU A 298 3.44 -6.07 15.23
N ASP A 299 4.60 -5.44 15.16
CA ASP A 299 5.86 -6.10 15.52
C ASP A 299 5.92 -6.34 17.05
N GLN A 300 5.40 -5.39 17.82
CA GLN A 300 5.34 -5.45 19.27
C GLN A 300 4.22 -4.54 19.81
N LEU A 301 3.85 -4.76 21.07
CA LEU A 301 3.03 -3.82 21.81
C LEU A 301 3.91 -2.66 22.30
N ASN A 302 3.43 -1.44 22.15
CA ASN A 302 4.20 -0.24 22.42
C ASN A 302 3.74 0.42 23.71
N GLN A 303 4.46 0.13 24.80
CA GLN A 303 4.18 0.66 26.12
C GLN A 303 4.75 2.08 26.27
N PRO A 304 4.07 2.99 26.98
CA PRO A 304 4.57 4.34 27.22
C PRO A 304 5.90 4.29 28.01
N LEU A 305 6.94 4.95 27.47
CA LEU A 305 8.21 5.15 28.18
C LEU A 305 8.17 6.32 29.17
N VAL A 306 7.20 7.21 28.99
CA VAL A 306 6.94 8.39 29.82
C VAL A 306 5.44 8.48 30.06
N GLU A 307 5.04 9.24 31.08
CA GLU A 307 3.62 9.48 31.35
C GLU A 307 2.93 10.08 30.11
N ARG A 308 1.73 9.56 29.80
CA ARG A 308 0.91 10.07 28.70
C ARG A 308 0.51 11.52 29.01
N LYS A 309 0.41 12.36 27.99
CA LYS A 309 0.00 13.76 28.14
C LYS A 309 -1.44 13.81 28.64
N ASN A 310 -1.70 14.47 29.76
CA ASN A 310 -3.04 14.60 30.32
C ASN A 310 -4.05 15.15 29.29
N PHE A 311 -5.27 14.58 29.28
CA PHE A 311 -6.39 15.00 28.43
C PHE A 311 -6.07 15.05 26.92
N SER A 312 -5.15 14.21 26.46
CA SER A 312 -4.67 14.23 25.08
C SER A 312 -5.41 13.25 24.17
N ILE A 313 -5.79 13.76 23.02
CA ILE A 313 -6.45 13.06 21.93
C ILE A 313 -5.55 13.14 20.69
N ILE A 314 -5.45 12.04 19.96
CA ILE A 314 -4.74 11.96 18.69
C ILE A 314 -5.65 11.41 17.60
N SER A 315 -5.49 11.92 16.38
CA SER A 315 -5.95 11.24 15.16
C SER A 315 -4.80 11.18 14.16
N ALA A 316 -4.71 10.10 13.39
CA ALA A 316 -3.68 9.95 12.37
C ALA A 316 -4.26 9.36 11.08
N SER A 317 -4.18 10.13 9.99
CA SER A 317 -4.66 9.69 8.67
C SER A 317 -4.15 10.61 7.56
N ARG A 318 -4.45 10.30 6.30
CA ARG A 318 -4.36 11.31 5.25
C ARG A 318 -5.42 12.39 5.50
N LEU A 319 -5.07 13.64 5.26
CA LEU A 319 -6.02 14.76 5.38
C LEU A 319 -6.91 14.79 4.13
N ASP A 320 -7.85 13.85 4.05
CA ASP A 320 -8.73 13.64 2.91
C ASP A 320 -10.23 13.60 3.31
N PRO A 321 -11.15 14.05 2.43
CA PRO A 321 -12.56 14.20 2.79
C PRO A 321 -13.23 12.95 3.35
N ARG A 322 -12.75 11.74 3.00
CA ARG A 322 -13.33 10.49 3.47
C ARG A 322 -13.09 10.25 4.96
N LYS A 323 -12.04 10.86 5.53
CA LYS A 323 -11.70 10.72 6.96
C LYS A 323 -12.55 11.60 7.86
N ARG A 324 -13.29 12.56 7.30
CA ARG A 324 -14.19 13.47 8.01
C ARG A 324 -13.54 14.12 9.23
N LEU A 325 -12.30 14.60 9.10
CA LEU A 325 -11.59 15.28 10.19
C LEU A 325 -12.27 16.60 10.59
N ASP A 326 -13.11 17.16 9.71
CA ASP A 326 -14.03 18.26 10.02
C ASP A 326 -14.97 17.91 11.19
N PHE A 327 -15.46 16.66 11.25
CA PHE A 327 -16.28 16.21 12.37
C PHE A 327 -15.47 16.06 13.65
N ALA A 328 -14.24 15.55 13.56
CA ALA A 328 -13.38 15.39 14.73
C ALA A 328 -13.08 16.75 15.36
N ILE A 329 -12.72 17.74 14.54
CA ILE A 329 -12.45 19.13 14.99
C ILE A 329 -13.68 19.74 15.65
N ARG A 330 -14.85 19.66 15.00
CA ARG A 330 -16.10 20.22 15.56
C ARG A 330 -16.50 19.51 16.86
N ALA A 331 -16.39 18.19 16.91
CA ALA A 331 -16.73 17.41 18.10
C ALA A 331 -15.79 17.70 19.27
N VAL A 332 -14.48 17.81 19.02
CA VAL A 332 -13.51 18.19 20.07
C VAL A 332 -13.76 19.63 20.54
N ALA A 333 -14.08 20.56 19.64
CA ALA A 333 -14.40 21.94 20.03
C ALA A 333 -15.63 21.98 20.97
N LEU A 334 -16.69 21.24 20.64
CA LEU A 334 -17.87 21.09 21.51
C LEU A 334 -17.56 20.38 22.83
N ALA A 335 -16.71 19.35 22.80
CA ALA A 335 -16.28 18.63 24.01
C ALA A 335 -15.44 19.53 24.94
N HIS A 336 -14.62 20.41 24.36
CA HIS A 336 -13.75 21.32 25.10
C HIS A 336 -14.55 22.35 25.93
N GLU A 337 -15.77 22.72 25.51
CA GLU A 337 -16.67 23.55 26.33
C GLU A 337 -17.05 22.89 27.66
N LYS A 338 -17.09 21.55 27.69
CA LYS A 338 -17.41 20.75 28.89
C LYS A 338 -16.15 20.31 29.65
N GLU A 339 -15.04 20.12 28.94
CA GLU A 339 -13.74 19.74 29.49
C GLU A 339 -12.61 20.60 28.88
N PRO A 340 -12.31 21.78 29.46
CA PRO A 340 -11.33 22.72 28.91
C PRO A 340 -9.87 22.24 28.94
N ARG A 341 -9.58 21.08 29.53
CA ARG A 341 -8.23 20.50 29.52
C ARG A 341 -7.92 19.73 28.24
N LEU A 342 -8.92 19.41 27.42
CA LEU A 342 -8.73 18.62 26.20
C LEU A 342 -7.71 19.24 25.25
N GLN A 343 -6.81 18.41 24.73
CA GLN A 343 -5.83 18.73 23.69
C GLN A 343 -5.95 17.73 22.56
N PHE A 344 -6.02 18.20 21.31
CA PHE A 344 -6.20 17.34 20.15
C PHE A 344 -5.16 17.61 19.07
N ASP A 345 -4.39 16.57 18.75
CA ASP A 345 -3.39 16.62 17.71
C ASP A 345 -3.78 15.71 16.52
N ILE A 346 -3.70 16.27 15.32
CA ILE A 346 -3.99 15.58 14.07
C ILE A 346 -2.69 15.41 13.29
N PHE A 347 -2.29 14.16 13.08
CA PHE A 347 -1.12 13.80 12.28
C PHE A 347 -1.52 13.36 10.88
N GLY A 348 -0.76 13.80 9.88
CA GLY A 348 -1.05 13.53 8.48
C GLY A 348 -0.72 14.69 7.55
N ARG A 349 -0.80 14.41 6.26
CA ARG A 349 -0.81 15.40 5.17
C ARG A 349 -1.90 15.02 4.17
N GLY A 350 -2.38 15.99 3.40
CA GLY A 350 -3.39 15.75 2.38
C GLY A 350 -4.05 17.02 1.89
N SER A 351 -4.95 16.87 0.93
CA SER A 351 -5.60 17.97 0.23
C SER A 351 -6.47 18.87 1.11
N GLN A 352 -6.91 18.39 2.29
CA GLN A 352 -7.75 19.17 3.20
C GLN A 352 -6.99 20.04 4.20
N GLN A 353 -5.65 20.08 4.16
CA GLN A 353 -4.86 20.78 5.18
C GLN A 353 -5.34 22.23 5.41
N ASP A 354 -5.47 23.02 4.34
CA ASP A 354 -5.88 24.43 4.44
C ASP A 354 -7.32 24.59 4.92
N GLN A 355 -8.22 23.70 4.48
CA GLN A 355 -9.63 23.71 4.90
C GLN A 355 -9.78 23.39 6.39
N LEU A 356 -9.05 22.40 6.89
CA LEU A 356 -9.07 22.01 8.29
C LEU A 356 -8.43 23.10 9.17
N GLN A 357 -7.34 23.73 8.71
CA GLN A 357 -6.74 24.86 9.41
C GLN A 357 -7.72 26.03 9.51
N ALA A 358 -8.38 26.41 8.40
CA ALA A 358 -9.40 27.46 8.40
C ALA A 358 -10.54 27.16 9.36
N LEU A 359 -11.02 25.91 9.42
CA LEU A 359 -12.05 25.48 10.37
C LEU A 359 -11.59 25.62 11.84
N ILE A 360 -10.35 25.25 12.15
CA ILE A 360 -9.78 25.45 13.51
C ILE A 360 -9.77 26.95 13.85
N HIS A 361 -9.45 27.82 12.89
CA HIS A 361 -9.48 29.27 13.12
C HIS A 361 -10.91 29.81 13.30
N GLU A 362 -11.86 29.37 12.48
CA GLU A 362 -13.26 29.77 12.56
C GLU A 362 -13.87 29.45 13.93
N LEU A 363 -13.50 28.31 14.50
CA LEU A 363 -13.98 27.86 15.81
C LEU A 363 -13.22 28.49 17.00
N GLY A 364 -12.17 29.27 16.75
CA GLY A 364 -11.31 29.81 17.83
C GLY A 364 -10.56 28.72 18.60
N ALA A 365 -10.23 27.59 17.96
CA ALA A 365 -9.72 26.39 18.61
C ALA A 365 -8.20 26.20 18.50
N GLN A 366 -7.46 27.25 18.11
CA GLN A 366 -6.03 27.17 17.77
C GLN A 366 -5.15 26.81 18.97
N ASP A 367 -5.62 27.07 20.19
CA ASP A 367 -4.86 26.84 21.42
C ASP A 367 -4.88 25.37 21.88
N TYR A 368 -5.77 24.55 21.31
CA TYR A 368 -5.95 23.16 21.74
C TYR A 368 -6.19 22.14 20.61
N ILE A 369 -6.34 22.58 19.35
CA ILE A 369 -6.39 21.70 18.18
C ILE A 369 -5.26 22.03 17.21
N HIS A 370 -4.41 21.05 16.91
CA HIS A 370 -3.21 21.28 16.10
C HIS A 370 -3.07 20.27 14.94
N LEU A 371 -2.77 20.78 13.75
CA LEU A 371 -2.29 19.98 12.63
C LEU A 371 -0.77 19.82 12.77
N ARG A 372 -0.30 18.59 13.07
CA ARG A 372 1.12 18.31 13.38
C ARG A 372 1.95 17.87 12.17
N GLY A 373 1.31 17.65 11.03
CA GLY A 373 1.99 17.13 9.83
C GLY A 373 2.35 15.65 9.96
N TYR A 374 3.36 15.21 9.21
CA TYR A 374 3.83 13.82 9.20
C TYR A 374 4.81 13.55 10.35
N ALA A 375 4.66 12.42 11.04
CA ALA A 375 5.55 11.97 12.10
C ALA A 375 5.68 10.44 12.11
N LYS A 376 6.70 9.93 12.81
CA LYS A 376 6.88 8.50 13.07
C LYS A 376 5.92 8.07 14.18
N LEU A 377 4.73 7.63 13.78
CA LEU A 377 3.60 7.47 14.71
C LEU A 377 3.84 6.45 15.82
N GLU A 378 4.67 5.44 15.59
CA GLU A 378 5.10 4.50 16.64
C GLU A 378 5.74 5.21 17.84
N GLU A 379 6.44 6.33 17.67
CA GLU A 379 7.01 7.09 18.78
C GLU A 379 5.99 8.05 19.42
N VAL A 380 4.95 8.40 18.69
CA VAL A 380 3.98 9.44 19.06
C VAL A 380 2.81 8.84 19.82
N TYR A 381 2.21 7.75 19.32
CA TYR A 381 1.02 7.14 19.91
C TYR A 381 1.13 6.90 21.42
N PRO A 382 2.22 6.29 21.95
CA PRO A 382 2.31 5.97 23.37
C PRO A 382 2.27 7.20 24.29
N THR A 383 2.37 8.42 23.75
CA THR A 383 2.30 9.67 24.52
C THR A 383 0.88 10.23 24.67
N TYR A 384 -0.13 9.63 24.01
CA TYR A 384 -1.53 10.10 24.04
C TYR A 384 -2.45 9.13 24.80
N HIS A 385 -3.56 9.61 25.35
CA HIS A 385 -4.55 8.75 26.02
C HIS A 385 -5.59 8.16 25.07
N VAL A 386 -6.10 8.97 24.14
CA VAL A 386 -7.27 8.62 23.32
C VAL A 386 -6.95 8.77 21.84
N TYR A 387 -7.32 7.76 21.05
CA TYR A 387 -7.37 7.86 19.60
C TYR A 387 -8.79 8.16 19.14
N LEU A 388 -8.95 9.20 18.31
CA LEU A 388 -10.23 9.63 17.75
C LEU A 388 -10.28 9.35 16.24
N THR A 389 -11.34 8.66 15.80
CA THR A 389 -11.64 8.46 14.38
C THR A 389 -13.06 8.89 14.03
N THR A 390 -13.20 9.69 12.99
CA THR A 390 -14.50 10.08 12.41
C THR A 390 -14.70 9.50 11.01
N SER A 391 -13.86 8.52 10.61
CA SER A 391 -14.04 7.82 9.34
C SER A 391 -15.39 7.12 9.32
N GLN A 392 -16.17 7.39 8.27
CA GLN A 392 -17.53 6.87 8.07
C GLN A 392 -17.55 5.47 7.44
N TRP A 393 -16.40 5.02 6.95
CA TRP A 393 -16.12 3.64 6.57
C TRP A 393 -14.61 3.43 6.67
N GLU A 394 -14.20 2.23 7.06
CA GLU A 394 -12.79 1.84 7.11
C GLU A 394 -12.73 0.33 6.95
N THR A 395 -12.02 -0.21 5.96
CA THR A 395 -12.08 -1.66 5.72
C THR A 395 -11.29 -2.46 6.75
N PHE A 396 -10.20 -1.89 7.22
CA PHE A 396 -9.42 -2.43 8.33
C PHE A 396 -8.99 -1.32 9.26
N GLY A 397 -8.19 -0.35 8.78
CA GLY A 397 -7.69 0.75 9.58
C GLY A 397 -6.36 0.39 10.26
N LEU A 398 -5.27 0.46 9.50
CA LEU A 398 -3.92 0.22 10.02
C LEU A 398 -3.59 1.16 11.19
N THR A 399 -3.99 2.43 11.10
CA THR A 399 -3.79 3.39 12.20
C THR A 399 -4.63 3.08 13.44
N LEU A 400 -5.76 2.38 13.29
CA LEU A 400 -6.54 1.87 14.43
C LEU A 400 -5.82 0.71 15.12
N MET A 401 -5.27 -0.22 14.32
CA MET A 401 -4.44 -1.32 14.82
C MET A 401 -3.20 -0.80 15.56
N GLU A 402 -2.50 0.18 14.98
CA GLU A 402 -1.34 0.84 15.60
C GLU A 402 -1.73 1.56 16.91
N ALA A 403 -2.87 2.25 16.93
CA ALA A 403 -3.35 2.95 18.12
C ALA A 403 -3.66 1.98 19.27
N ILE A 404 -4.38 0.88 19.03
CA ILE A 404 -4.59 -0.12 20.09
C ILE A 404 -3.28 -0.84 20.47
N GLY A 405 -2.35 -1.01 19.53
CA GLY A 405 -1.01 -1.54 19.77
C GLY A 405 -0.16 -0.66 20.69
N ALA A 406 -0.44 0.64 20.71
CA ALA A 406 0.11 1.60 21.66
C ALA A 406 -0.78 1.82 22.90
N GLY A 407 -1.82 1.00 23.06
CA GLY A 407 -2.70 0.98 24.23
C GLY A 407 -3.63 2.19 24.34
N LEU A 408 -3.97 2.89 23.26
CA LEU A 408 -4.85 4.05 23.36
C LEU A 408 -6.29 3.59 23.62
N ALA A 409 -7.03 4.35 24.43
CA ALA A 409 -8.47 4.25 24.45
C ALA A 409 -9.03 4.77 23.11
N MET A 410 -10.13 4.21 22.63
CA MET A 410 -10.60 4.47 21.26
C MET A 410 -11.98 5.15 21.27
N VAL A 411 -12.17 6.19 20.46
CA VAL A 411 -13.51 6.75 20.22
C VAL A 411 -13.72 6.87 18.72
N GLY A 412 -14.82 6.32 18.22
CA GLY A 412 -15.12 6.38 16.79
C GLY A 412 -16.52 5.95 16.43
N PHE A 413 -16.91 6.19 15.18
CA PHE A 413 -18.23 5.75 14.69
C PHE A 413 -18.35 4.22 14.63
N ASP A 414 -19.55 3.70 14.90
CA ASP A 414 -19.94 2.31 14.58
C ASP A 414 -20.17 2.15 13.07
N ALA A 415 -19.10 2.45 12.33
CA ALA A 415 -19.03 2.38 10.89
C ALA A 415 -18.26 1.13 10.49
N ARG A 416 -18.81 0.37 9.54
CA ARG A 416 -18.19 -0.85 9.03
C ARG A 416 -16.80 -0.53 8.44
N TYR A 417 -15.77 -1.35 8.64
CA TYR A 417 -15.60 -2.57 9.43
C TYR A 417 -14.50 -2.42 10.48
N GLY A 418 -13.54 -1.54 10.21
CA GLY A 418 -12.33 -1.33 11.01
C GLY A 418 -12.64 -0.82 12.40
N ASN A 419 -13.49 0.21 12.52
CA ASN A 419 -13.87 0.75 13.82
C ASN A 419 -14.43 -0.34 14.76
N PRO A 420 -15.50 -1.10 14.41
CA PRO A 420 -16.01 -2.17 15.29
C PRO A 420 -15.06 -3.37 15.44
N THR A 421 -14.04 -3.49 14.57
CA THR A 421 -12.96 -4.47 14.74
C THR A 421 -12.04 -4.07 15.90
N PHE A 422 -11.67 -2.80 15.98
CA PHE A 422 -10.66 -2.27 16.92
C PHE A 422 -11.23 -1.54 18.15
N ILE A 423 -12.51 -1.23 18.15
CA ILE A 423 -13.22 -0.57 19.24
C ILE A 423 -14.27 -1.54 19.77
N LYS A 424 -14.12 -1.93 21.03
CA LYS A 424 -15.08 -2.74 21.79
C LYS A 424 -15.76 -1.79 22.77
N ASP A 425 -17.01 -1.46 22.46
CA ASP A 425 -17.80 -0.48 23.20
C ASP A 425 -17.83 -0.81 24.71
N GLY A 426 -17.48 0.20 25.53
CA GLY A 426 -17.37 0.10 26.97
C GLY A 426 -16.19 -0.73 27.50
N GLN A 427 -15.34 -1.29 26.64
CA GLN A 427 -14.20 -2.13 27.07
C GLN A 427 -12.86 -1.45 26.83
N ASN A 428 -12.62 -0.93 25.63
CA ASN A 428 -11.40 -0.16 25.31
C ASN A 428 -11.71 1.23 24.76
N GLY A 429 -12.96 1.69 24.92
CA GLY A 429 -13.44 2.89 24.26
C GLY A 429 -14.92 2.88 23.95
N TYR A 430 -15.35 3.74 23.03
CA TYR A 430 -16.76 3.91 22.66
C TYR A 430 -16.99 3.92 21.16
N LEU A 431 -18.02 3.19 20.75
CA LEU A 431 -18.60 3.25 19.42
C LEU A 431 -19.77 4.23 19.42
N VAL A 432 -19.67 5.28 18.61
CA VAL A 432 -20.71 6.27 18.38
C VAL A 432 -21.65 5.72 17.31
N PRO A 433 -22.96 5.54 17.58
CA PRO A 433 -23.91 5.05 16.59
C PRO A 433 -23.83 5.88 15.30
N TYR A 434 -23.75 5.19 14.17
CA TYR A 434 -23.61 5.80 12.86
C TYR A 434 -24.65 5.25 11.89
N SER A 435 -25.22 6.16 11.10
CA SER A 435 -26.06 5.85 9.95
C SER A 435 -26.01 7.03 9.00
N LYS A 436 -26.00 6.77 7.69
CA LYS A 436 -26.14 7.83 6.67
C LYS A 436 -27.40 8.69 6.81
N LYS A 437 -28.40 8.23 7.59
CA LYS A 437 -29.65 8.98 7.85
C LYS A 437 -29.55 9.96 9.02
N MET A 438 -28.53 9.84 9.87
CA MET A 438 -28.33 10.77 10.98
C MET A 438 -27.77 12.09 10.44
N SER A 439 -28.19 13.21 11.04
CA SER A 439 -27.65 14.51 10.66
C SER A 439 -26.22 14.69 11.17
N ASP A 440 -25.42 15.46 10.42
CA ASP A 440 -24.05 15.83 10.80
C ASP A 440 -24.00 16.42 12.22
N ALA A 441 -24.96 17.29 12.57
CA ALA A 441 -25.03 17.90 13.91
C ALA A 441 -25.24 16.85 15.03
N GLN A 442 -26.09 15.85 14.79
CA GLN A 442 -26.32 14.77 15.76
C GLN A 442 -25.07 13.89 15.91
N LEU A 443 -24.41 13.55 14.81
CA LEU A 443 -23.17 12.76 14.84
C LEU A 443 -22.06 13.49 15.61
N ILE A 444 -21.87 14.78 15.32
CA ILE A 444 -20.89 15.62 15.98
C ILE A 444 -21.19 15.77 17.48
N SER A 445 -22.44 16.04 17.86
CA SER A 445 -22.83 16.19 19.26
C SER A 445 -22.64 14.89 20.04
N THR A 446 -23.04 13.75 19.47
CA THR A 446 -22.89 12.44 20.13
C THR A 446 -21.43 12.05 20.26
N MET A 447 -20.61 12.38 19.25
CA MET A 447 -19.16 12.20 19.31
C MET A 447 -18.54 13.05 20.42
N ALA A 448 -18.93 14.32 20.54
CA ALA A 448 -18.46 15.21 21.60
C ALA A 448 -18.77 14.66 23.00
N ASP A 449 -19.99 14.14 23.20
CA ASP A 449 -20.39 13.53 24.47
C ASP A 449 -19.55 12.29 24.81
N ARG A 450 -19.24 11.43 23.83
CA ARG A 450 -18.36 10.26 24.04
C ARG A 450 -16.90 10.64 24.28
N ILE A 451 -16.42 11.72 23.66
CA ILE A 451 -15.09 12.28 23.93
C ILE A 451 -14.99 12.75 25.38
N VAL A 452 -16.00 13.45 25.92
CA VAL A 452 -15.96 13.85 27.34
C VAL A 452 -16.05 12.63 28.25
N HIS A 453 -16.95 11.70 27.92
CA HIS A 453 -17.20 10.53 28.74
C HIS A 453 -15.99 9.61 28.88
N VAL A 454 -15.20 9.40 27.81
CA VAL A 454 -14.01 8.52 27.88
C VAL A 454 -12.98 9.00 28.92
N PHE A 455 -12.88 10.30 29.19
CA PHE A 455 -11.99 10.86 30.22
C PHE A 455 -12.57 10.83 31.65
N GLN A 456 -13.83 10.40 31.80
CA GLN A 456 -14.47 10.18 33.11
C GLN A 456 -14.34 8.72 33.58
N GLU A 457 -13.91 7.84 32.68
CA GLU A 457 -13.73 6.41 32.91
C GLU A 457 -12.33 6.07 33.43
N ASP A 458 -12.13 4.79 33.78
CA ASP A 458 -10.81 4.24 34.06
C ASP A 458 -10.01 4.04 32.76
N LEU A 459 -9.24 5.07 32.39
CA LEU A 459 -8.39 5.03 31.20
C LEU A 459 -7.34 3.92 31.23
N GLU A 460 -6.85 3.54 32.42
CA GLU A 460 -5.85 2.46 32.51
C GLU A 460 -6.50 1.11 32.15
N ALA A 461 -7.72 0.85 32.62
CA ALA A 461 -8.48 -0.32 32.22
C ALA A 461 -8.72 -0.35 30.69
N PHE A 462 -9.05 0.78 30.08
CA PHE A 462 -9.20 0.88 28.62
C PHE A 462 -7.86 0.66 27.89
N HIS A 463 -6.75 1.16 28.41
CA HIS A 463 -5.43 0.94 27.81
C HIS A 463 -5.05 -0.53 27.83
N GLN A 464 -5.26 -1.21 28.97
CA GLN A 464 -5.00 -2.65 29.09
C GLN A 464 -5.89 -3.48 28.16
N ALA A 465 -7.17 -3.12 28.04
CA ALA A 465 -8.08 -3.77 27.09
C ALA A 465 -7.64 -3.58 25.63
N SER A 466 -7.14 -2.39 25.26
CA SER A 466 -6.55 -2.14 23.94
C SER A 466 -5.30 -3.00 23.69
N TYR A 467 -4.39 -3.12 24.65
CA TYR A 467 -3.22 -4.01 24.52
C TYR A 467 -3.64 -5.48 24.39
N GLN A 468 -4.64 -5.92 25.15
CA GLN A 468 -5.16 -7.28 25.06
C GLN A 468 -5.72 -7.57 23.67
N LEU A 469 -6.53 -6.67 23.12
CA LEU A 469 -7.05 -6.81 21.75
C LEU A 469 -5.92 -6.77 20.71
N ALA A 470 -4.95 -5.87 20.89
CA ALA A 470 -3.82 -5.71 19.98
C ALA A 470 -2.94 -6.96 19.88
N SER A 471 -2.90 -7.79 20.94
CA SER A 471 -2.15 -9.04 20.95
C SER A 471 -2.58 -10.02 19.85
N GLU A 472 -3.84 -9.95 19.39
CA GLU A 472 -4.34 -10.77 18.27
C GLU A 472 -3.78 -10.35 16.90
N PHE A 473 -3.19 -9.16 16.83
CA PHE A 473 -2.62 -8.57 15.62
C PHE A 473 -1.08 -8.55 15.64
N LEU A 474 -0.45 -9.17 16.63
CA LEU A 474 0.99 -9.40 16.63
C LEU A 474 1.40 -10.34 15.49
N GLU A 475 2.67 -10.30 15.11
CA GLU A 475 3.22 -11.13 14.02
C GLU A 475 2.83 -12.61 14.14
N ALA A 476 2.99 -13.23 15.33
CA ALA A 476 2.77 -14.66 15.51
C ALA A 476 1.31 -15.11 15.18
N PRO A 477 0.25 -14.48 15.74
CA PRO A 477 -1.12 -14.77 15.33
C PRO A 477 -1.40 -14.59 13.83
N ILE A 478 -0.85 -13.54 13.21
CA ILE A 478 -1.04 -13.28 11.77
C ILE A 478 -0.32 -14.35 10.93
N LEU A 479 0.87 -14.76 11.36
CA LEU A 479 1.63 -15.85 10.75
C LEU A 479 0.86 -17.18 10.80
N ASP A 480 0.22 -17.49 11.94
CA ASP A 480 -0.61 -18.68 12.10
C ASP A 480 -1.85 -18.65 11.18
N ARG A 481 -2.48 -17.49 10.99
CA ARG A 481 -3.58 -17.34 10.01
C ARG A 481 -3.11 -17.64 8.59
N TRP A 482 -1.95 -17.10 8.17
CA TRP A 482 -1.36 -17.40 6.87
C TRP A 482 -1.01 -18.89 6.72
N LYS A 483 -0.41 -19.50 7.75
CA LYS A 483 -0.06 -20.93 7.76
C LYS A 483 -1.30 -21.81 7.61
N ASN A 484 -2.36 -21.51 8.35
CA ASN A 484 -3.62 -22.26 8.28
C ASN A 484 -4.30 -22.11 6.93
N PHE A 485 -4.32 -20.89 6.37
CA PHE A 485 -4.82 -20.64 5.02
C PHE A 485 -4.07 -21.46 3.97
N LEU A 486 -2.73 -21.44 3.99
CA LEU A 486 -1.92 -22.17 3.01
C LEU A 486 -2.13 -23.68 3.11
N LYS A 487 -2.29 -24.21 4.33
CA LYS A 487 -2.60 -25.62 4.55
C LYS A 487 -3.98 -25.99 3.96
N ASP A 488 -5.02 -25.23 4.28
CA ASP A 488 -6.39 -25.51 3.83
C ASP A 488 -6.52 -25.42 2.29
N ILE A 489 -5.86 -24.45 1.66
CA ILE A 489 -5.86 -24.32 0.20
C ILE A 489 -5.10 -25.45 -0.49
N GLN A 490 -4.08 -26.04 0.13
CA GLN A 490 -3.35 -27.18 -0.44
C GLN A 490 -4.13 -28.50 -0.33
N GLU A 491 -4.97 -28.64 0.69
CA GLU A 491 -5.78 -29.84 0.92
C GLU A 491 -7.03 -29.90 0.00
N LYS A 492 -7.39 -28.80 -0.67
CA LYS A 492 -8.57 -28.63 -1.54
C LYS A 492 -8.21 -28.45 -3.02
#